data_AF-A0A1X0NIJ7-F1
#
_entry.id   AF-A0A1X0NIJ7-F1
#
_cell.length_a   1.000
_cell.length_b   1.000
_cell.length_c   1.000
_cell.angle_alpha   90.00
_cell.angle_beta   90.00
_cell.angle_gamma   90.00
#
_symmetry.space_group_name_H-M   'P 1'
#
loop_
_entity.id
_entity.type
_entity.pdbx_description
1 polymer ?
#
loop_
_entity_poly.entity_id
_entity_poly.type
_entity_poly.pdbx_seq_one_letter_code
_entity_poly.pdbx_strand_id
1 'polypeptide(L)'
;MRTPESGTAAVYARAEEARCGGLGVRQVPSFELYKCAREEELGCYRALCRVYAMHTGGALSRQQRRVLEDLQEDLHIPPARAAAEWQAATADAVVKGIANSGILRRREDFFDGVKDIPFDSPSNSNNNNNNNNNNNNSAQSAMFGYAQDDRATLYLPHTKVARTEQEVGTAGGGNIAGRRGAPQKISNAVLLKTVEKIGHEISVIGNKLLYAVSEADQETYRDALMTKREKLQALLKDVEGNTGDASGNSSVIYSEHVS
;
A
#
# COMPACT_ATOMS: atom_id res chain seq x y z
N MET A 1 -11.29 11.49 -11.37
CA MET A 1 -9.85 11.47 -11.72
C MET A 1 -9.18 10.42 -10.86
N ARG A 2 -8.95 9.21 -11.39
CA ARG A 2 -8.15 8.18 -10.70
C ARG A 2 -6.70 8.39 -11.07
N THR A 3 -5.82 8.46 -10.07
CA THR A 3 -4.38 8.53 -10.26
C THR A 3 -3.90 7.24 -10.93
N PRO A 4 -2.97 7.32 -11.89
CA PRO A 4 -2.33 6.14 -12.46
C PRO A 4 -1.68 5.33 -11.33
N GLU A 5 -1.76 4.01 -11.39
CA GLU A 5 -1.07 3.13 -10.44
C GLU A 5 0.41 3.56 -10.38
N SER A 6 0.83 3.98 -9.18
CA SER A 6 2.09 4.69 -8.95
C SER A 6 3.26 3.76 -9.25
N GLY A 7 4.18 4.15 -10.13
CA GLY A 7 5.38 3.36 -10.44
C GLY A 7 6.20 3.04 -9.19
N THR A 8 6.18 3.95 -8.23
CA THR A 8 6.67 3.81 -6.84
C THR A 8 6.16 2.53 -6.17
N ALA A 9 4.85 2.24 -6.22
CA ALA A 9 4.28 1.06 -5.58
C ALA A 9 4.80 -0.25 -6.21
N ALA A 10 5.01 -0.26 -7.52
CA ALA A 10 5.59 -1.40 -8.22
C ALA A 10 7.09 -1.59 -7.88
N VAL A 11 7.83 -0.51 -7.63
CA VAL A 11 9.24 -0.59 -7.20
C VAL A 11 9.33 -1.12 -5.77
N TYR A 12 8.54 -0.60 -4.84
CA TYR A 12 8.52 -1.07 -3.45
C TYR A 12 8.03 -2.52 -3.34
N ALA A 13 6.96 -2.89 -4.06
CA ALA A 13 6.47 -4.28 -4.08
C ALA A 13 7.54 -5.24 -4.61
N ARG A 14 8.26 -4.87 -5.66
CA ARG A 14 9.36 -5.69 -6.20
C ARG A 14 10.57 -5.76 -5.26
N ALA A 15 10.88 -4.67 -4.54
CA ALA A 15 11.92 -4.67 -3.51
C ALA A 15 11.55 -5.61 -2.34
N GLU A 16 10.27 -5.63 -1.96
CA GLU A 16 9.75 -6.48 -0.89
C GLU A 16 9.67 -7.96 -1.32
N GLU A 17 9.28 -8.24 -2.55
CA GLU A 17 9.34 -9.58 -3.17
C GLU A 17 10.78 -10.11 -3.24
N ALA A 18 11.76 -9.23 -3.51
CA ALA A 18 13.18 -9.58 -3.49
C ALA A 18 13.68 -9.88 -2.07
N ARG A 19 13.19 -9.15 -1.05
CA ARG A 19 13.51 -9.36 0.37
C ARG A 19 12.97 -10.69 0.90
N CYS A 20 11.81 -11.14 0.40
CA CYS A 20 11.15 -12.37 0.81
C CYS A 20 11.67 -13.67 0.15
N GLY A 21 12.70 -13.57 -0.72
CA GLY A 21 13.53 -14.69 -1.18
C GLY A 21 12.77 -15.87 -1.82
N GLY A 22 12.56 -15.85 -3.15
CA GLY A 22 12.09 -17.07 -3.81
C GLY A 22 11.98 -17.12 -5.34
N LEU A 23 11.88 -16.00 -6.08
CA LEU A 23 11.64 -16.06 -7.53
C LEU A 23 12.47 -15.04 -8.32
N GLY A 24 12.72 -15.36 -9.59
CA GLY A 24 13.61 -14.62 -10.48
C GLY A 24 13.24 -13.15 -10.64
N VAL A 25 14.10 -12.26 -10.14
CA VAL A 25 13.83 -10.82 -10.08
C VAL A 25 14.35 -10.13 -11.34
N ARG A 26 13.41 -9.64 -12.14
CA ARG A 26 13.68 -8.85 -13.36
C ARG A 26 14.33 -7.51 -12.98
N GLN A 27 15.42 -7.15 -13.67
CA GLN A 27 16.06 -5.84 -13.52
C GLN A 27 15.01 -4.74 -13.69
N VAL A 28 14.89 -3.88 -12.67
CA VAL A 28 14.07 -2.68 -12.77
C VAL A 28 14.78 -1.73 -13.74
N PRO A 29 14.12 -1.31 -14.84
CA PRO A 29 14.73 -0.37 -15.76
C PRO A 29 15.12 0.92 -15.03
N SER A 30 16.29 1.49 -15.36
CA SER A 30 16.79 2.71 -14.71
C SER A 30 15.80 3.88 -14.78
N PHE A 31 14.97 3.95 -15.82
CA PHE A 31 13.95 4.99 -15.94
C PHE A 31 12.84 4.86 -14.88
N GLU A 32 12.48 3.65 -14.46
CA GLU A 32 11.49 3.43 -13.39
C GLU A 32 12.10 3.78 -12.02
N LEU A 33 13.37 3.45 -11.82
CA LEU A 33 14.11 3.86 -10.61
C LEU A 33 14.21 5.38 -10.51
N TYR A 34 14.59 6.05 -11.60
CA TYR A 34 14.64 7.50 -11.66
C TYR A 34 13.25 8.13 -11.45
N LYS A 35 12.20 7.59 -12.09
CA LYS A 35 10.83 8.06 -11.89
C LYS A 35 10.41 7.94 -10.42
N CYS A 36 10.68 6.79 -9.79
CA CYS A 36 10.41 6.56 -8.38
C CYS A 36 11.16 7.56 -7.50
N ALA A 37 12.47 7.71 -7.69
CA ALA A 37 13.28 8.68 -6.96
C ALA A 37 12.75 10.10 -7.14
N ARG A 38 12.40 10.49 -8.37
CA ARG A 38 11.89 11.83 -8.67
C ARG A 38 10.52 12.09 -8.04
N GLU A 39 9.67 11.07 -7.96
CA GLU A 39 8.38 11.16 -7.24
C GLU A 39 8.60 11.37 -5.73
N GLU A 40 9.59 10.70 -5.14
CA GLU A 40 9.98 10.87 -3.73
C GLU A 40 10.55 12.27 -3.47
N GLU A 41 11.46 12.77 -4.31
CA GLU A 41 12.02 14.13 -4.20
C GLU A 41 10.90 15.20 -4.18
N LEU A 42 9.96 15.10 -5.14
CA LEU A 42 8.81 15.99 -5.24
C LEU A 42 7.88 15.83 -4.03
N GLY A 43 7.67 14.59 -3.56
CA GLY A 43 6.87 14.26 -2.39
C GLY A 43 7.42 14.88 -1.11
N CYS A 44 8.73 14.73 -0.88
CA CYS A 44 9.46 15.30 0.24
C CYS A 44 9.37 16.82 0.26
N TYR A 45 9.66 17.49 -0.86
CA TYR A 45 9.58 18.95 -0.95
C TYR A 45 8.15 19.45 -0.68
N ARG A 46 7.13 18.80 -1.27
CA ARG A 46 5.71 19.12 -1.02
C ARG A 46 5.34 18.96 0.45
N ALA A 47 5.76 17.86 1.07
CA ALA A 47 5.47 17.59 2.49
C ALA A 47 6.08 18.69 3.38
N LEU A 48 7.32 19.09 3.11
CA LEU A 48 7.98 20.15 3.87
C LEU A 48 7.28 21.51 3.72
N CYS A 49 6.89 21.88 2.50
CA CYS A 49 6.08 23.09 2.24
C CYS A 49 4.80 23.10 3.07
N ARG A 50 4.08 21.97 3.11
CA ARG A 50 2.86 21.83 3.92
C ARG A 50 3.14 21.99 5.40
N VAL A 51 4.17 21.32 5.94
CA VAL A 51 4.54 21.42 7.36
C VAL A 51 4.89 22.86 7.75
N TYR A 52 5.68 23.56 6.94
CA TYR A 52 5.99 24.96 7.21
C TYR A 52 4.75 25.85 7.15
N ALA A 53 3.86 25.64 6.18
CA ALA A 53 2.60 26.37 6.12
C ALA A 53 1.69 26.09 7.32
N MET A 54 1.65 24.85 7.85
CA MET A 54 0.92 24.52 9.09
C MET A 54 1.48 25.26 10.30
N HIS A 55 2.80 25.44 10.38
CA HIS A 55 3.45 26.13 11.50
C HIS A 55 3.32 27.65 11.45
N THR A 56 3.35 28.23 10.25
CA THR A 56 3.46 29.70 10.09
C THR A 56 2.22 30.37 9.51
N GLY A 57 1.22 29.61 9.08
CA GLY A 57 0.03 30.16 8.41
C GLY A 57 0.34 30.80 7.05
N GLY A 58 1.47 30.43 6.43
CA GLY A 58 1.90 30.96 5.13
C GLY A 58 2.92 32.10 5.18
N ALA A 59 3.35 32.52 6.37
CA ALA A 59 4.42 33.51 6.54
C ALA A 59 5.75 32.84 6.90
N LEU A 60 6.54 32.45 5.90
CA LEU A 60 7.86 31.83 6.13
C LEU A 60 8.81 32.79 6.86
N SER A 61 9.45 32.28 7.91
CA SER A 61 10.62 32.92 8.51
C SER A 61 11.82 32.89 7.54
N ARG A 62 12.82 33.74 7.79
CA ARG A 62 14.07 33.77 7.02
C ARG A 62 14.79 32.41 7.03
N GLN A 63 14.79 31.73 8.17
CA GLN A 63 15.43 30.42 8.31
C GLN A 63 14.71 29.37 7.48
N GLN A 64 13.38 29.27 7.58
CA GLN A 64 12.60 28.30 6.81
C GLN A 64 12.71 28.52 5.30
N ARG A 65 12.78 29.79 4.87
CA ARG A 65 13.00 30.10 3.45
C ARG A 65 14.34 29.56 2.95
N ARG A 66 15.41 29.76 3.72
CA ARG A 66 16.74 29.20 3.38
C ARG A 66 16.71 27.68 3.30
N VAL A 67 16.07 27.01 4.25
CA VAL A 67 15.95 25.55 4.20
C VAL A 67 15.20 25.09 2.94
N LEU A 68 14.16 25.79 2.51
CA LEU A 68 13.48 25.48 1.25
C LEU A 68 14.37 25.77 0.03
N GLU A 69 15.13 26.86 0.04
CA GLU A 69 16.08 27.20 -1.04
C GLU A 69 17.19 26.14 -1.16
N ASP A 70 17.80 25.75 -0.04
CA ASP A 70 18.85 24.72 0.02
C ASP A 70 18.29 23.37 -0.47
N LEU A 71 17.11 22.96 0.02
CA LEU A 71 16.47 21.71 -0.41
C LEU A 71 16.02 21.74 -1.87
N GLN A 72 15.63 22.92 -2.37
CA GLN A 72 15.29 23.10 -3.78
C GLN A 72 16.51 22.83 -4.68
N GLU A 73 17.70 23.28 -4.26
CA GLU A 73 18.97 23.01 -4.94
C GLU A 73 19.31 21.52 -4.89
N ASP A 74 19.32 20.92 -3.70
CA ASP A 74 19.68 19.50 -3.50
C ASP A 74 18.78 18.55 -4.32
N LEU A 75 17.46 18.78 -4.26
CA LEU A 75 16.47 17.96 -4.96
C LEU A 75 16.22 18.42 -6.39
N HIS A 76 17.01 19.37 -6.92
CA HIS A 76 16.90 19.88 -8.29
C HIS A 76 15.45 20.27 -8.66
N ILE A 77 14.76 20.97 -7.77
CA ILE A 77 13.36 21.38 -7.96
C ILE A 77 13.33 22.69 -8.74
N PRO A 78 12.67 22.76 -9.91
CA PRO A 78 12.60 24.00 -10.67
C PRO A 78 11.91 25.12 -9.86
N PRO A 79 12.36 26.38 -9.95
CA PRO A 79 11.77 27.50 -9.19
C PRO A 79 10.26 27.65 -9.39
N ALA A 80 9.78 27.46 -10.63
CA ALA A 80 8.35 27.51 -10.94
C ALA A 80 7.56 26.41 -10.21
N ARG A 81 8.13 25.21 -10.08
CA ARG A 81 7.52 24.09 -9.34
C ARG A 81 7.55 24.35 -7.84
N ALA A 82 8.66 24.85 -7.32
CA ALA A 82 8.79 25.22 -5.92
C ALA A 82 7.74 26.26 -5.49
N ALA A 83 7.55 27.31 -6.31
CA ALA A 83 6.52 28.32 -6.09
C ALA A 83 5.09 27.73 -6.12
N ALA A 84 4.81 26.83 -7.06
CA ALA A 84 3.52 26.15 -7.16
C ALA A 84 3.21 25.26 -5.94
N GLU A 85 4.19 24.50 -5.44
CA GLU A 85 4.02 23.67 -4.23
C GLU A 85 3.76 24.53 -2.98
N TRP A 86 4.47 25.66 -2.85
CA TRP A 86 4.22 26.61 -1.76
C TRP A 86 2.83 27.24 -1.85
N GLN A 87 2.41 27.66 -3.04
CA GLN A 87 1.07 28.20 -3.27
C GLN A 87 -0.02 27.16 -2.98
N ALA A 88 0.17 25.91 -3.41
CA ALA A 88 -0.76 24.83 -3.14
C ALA A 88 -0.86 24.53 -1.64
N ALA A 89 0.28 24.45 -0.94
CA ALA A 89 0.32 24.24 0.51
C ALA A 89 -0.38 25.36 1.28
N THR A 90 -0.16 26.62 0.91
CA THR A 90 -0.79 27.77 1.57
C THR A 90 -2.26 27.93 1.22
N ALA A 91 -2.73 27.37 0.10
CA ALA A 91 -4.14 27.37 -0.30
C ALA A 91 -4.95 26.21 0.33
N ASP A 92 -4.29 25.13 0.74
CA ASP A 92 -4.91 23.91 1.24
C ASP A 92 -5.74 24.15 2.52
N ALA A 93 -7.00 23.69 2.50
CA ALA A 93 -7.95 23.91 3.60
C ALA A 93 -7.57 23.19 4.90
N VAL A 94 -6.98 21.99 4.82
CA VAL A 94 -6.51 21.23 5.97
C VAL A 94 -5.30 21.92 6.58
N VAL A 95 -4.34 22.34 5.76
CA VAL A 95 -3.15 23.08 6.20
C VAL A 95 -3.55 24.38 6.93
N LYS A 96 -4.47 25.15 6.34
CA LYS A 96 -5.02 26.36 6.98
C LYS A 96 -5.75 26.05 8.28
N GLY A 97 -6.59 25.00 8.30
CA GLY A 97 -7.31 24.57 9.49
C GLY A 97 -6.36 24.24 10.64
N ILE A 98 -5.28 23.49 10.35
CA ILE A 98 -4.25 23.15 11.33
C ILE A 98 -3.54 24.42 11.82
N ALA A 99 -3.11 25.30 10.92
CA ALA A 99 -2.45 26.56 11.30
C ALA A 99 -3.35 27.43 12.20
N ASN A 100 -4.61 27.60 11.82
CA ASN A 100 -5.59 28.41 12.56
C ASN A 100 -5.96 27.80 13.92
N SER A 101 -5.98 26.48 14.04
CA SER A 101 -6.27 25.80 15.31
C SER A 101 -5.19 26.01 16.37
N GLY A 102 -3.98 26.38 15.97
CA GLY A 102 -2.82 26.49 16.85
C GLY A 102 -2.40 25.16 17.49
N ILE A 103 -2.89 24.02 17.00
CA ILE A 103 -2.67 22.70 17.62
C ILE A 103 -1.18 22.35 17.73
N LEU A 104 -0.38 22.74 16.74
CA LEU A 104 1.07 22.49 16.73
C LEU A 104 1.87 23.35 17.72
N ARG A 105 1.23 24.34 18.38
CA ARG A 105 1.83 25.16 19.46
C ARG A 105 1.52 24.62 20.85
N ARG A 106 0.63 23.65 20.96
CA ARG A 106 0.17 23.03 22.20
C ARG A 106 0.42 21.53 22.17
N ARG A 107 1.56 21.11 21.65
CA ARG A 107 1.86 19.68 21.43
C ARG A 107 1.85 18.90 22.74
N GLU A 108 2.21 19.55 23.82
CA GLU A 108 2.17 19.06 25.20
C GLU A 108 0.75 18.68 25.67
N ASP A 109 -0.30 19.24 25.06
CA ASP A 109 -1.69 18.94 25.42
C ASP A 109 -2.21 17.66 24.74
N PHE A 110 -1.45 17.09 23.79
CA PHE A 110 -1.90 15.96 22.97
C PHE A 110 -0.97 14.76 23.12
N PHE A 111 -1.57 13.58 23.30
CA PHE A 111 -0.86 12.33 23.09
C PHE A 111 -0.80 12.04 21.59
N ASP A 112 0.39 11.98 21.00
CA ASP A 112 0.53 11.79 19.56
C ASP A 112 0.13 10.38 19.10
N GLY A 113 0.17 9.38 20.00
CA GLY A 113 -0.12 7.98 19.69
C GLY A 113 0.82 7.40 18.63
N VAL A 114 1.88 8.12 18.25
CA VAL A 114 2.86 7.71 17.26
C VAL A 114 3.88 6.88 18.01
N LYS A 115 3.86 5.57 17.80
CA LYS A 115 5.00 4.75 18.21
C LYS A 115 6.20 5.23 17.40
N ASP A 116 7.21 5.76 18.07
CA ASP A 116 8.52 5.98 17.46
C ASP A 116 8.88 4.71 16.70
N ILE A 117 9.13 4.84 15.39
CA ILE A 117 9.57 3.70 14.58
C ILE A 117 10.94 3.34 15.16
N PRO A 118 11.12 2.16 15.77
CA PRO A 118 12.43 1.75 16.22
C PRO A 118 13.36 1.80 15.02
N PHE A 119 14.49 2.48 15.15
CA PHE A 119 15.57 2.31 14.18
C PHE A 119 16.05 0.87 14.32
N ASP A 120 15.46 -0.04 13.55
CA ASP A 120 16.09 -1.32 13.24
C ASP A 120 17.36 -0.97 12.47
N SER A 121 18.44 -0.71 13.22
CA SER A 121 19.80 -0.80 12.68
C SER A 121 19.82 -2.13 11.93
N PRO A 122 20.12 -2.17 10.62
CA PRO A 122 20.15 -3.42 9.90
C PRO A 122 21.07 -4.32 10.70
N SER A 123 20.47 -5.32 11.35
CA SER A 123 21.15 -6.17 12.30
C SER A 123 22.34 -6.70 11.56
N ASN A 124 23.52 -6.25 11.95
CA ASN A 124 24.79 -6.82 11.56
C ASN A 124 24.60 -8.31 11.84
N SER A 125 24.41 -9.08 10.77
CA SER A 125 24.06 -10.49 10.87
C SER A 125 25.20 -11.10 11.67
N ASN A 126 24.90 -11.41 12.93
CA ASN A 126 25.88 -11.77 13.94
C ASN A 126 26.32 -13.19 13.61
N ASN A 127 27.15 -13.30 12.57
CA ASN A 127 27.81 -14.51 12.16
C ASN A 127 28.82 -14.77 13.25
N ASN A 128 28.39 -15.58 14.21
CA ASN A 128 29.16 -15.99 15.37
C ASN A 128 30.29 -16.91 14.89
N ASN A 129 31.31 -16.33 14.26
CA ASN A 129 32.54 -17.02 13.96
C ASN A 129 33.60 -16.52 14.95
N ASN A 130 33.72 -17.33 15.99
CA ASN A 130 34.70 -17.24 17.04
C ASN A 130 36.11 -17.13 16.42
N ASN A 131 36.71 -15.94 16.45
CA ASN A 131 38.16 -15.88 16.48
C ASN A 131 38.64 -14.72 17.35
N ASN A 132 39.09 -15.15 18.53
CA ASN A 132 39.85 -14.43 19.52
C ASN A 132 41.12 -13.84 18.88
N ASN A 133 41.21 -12.51 18.78
CA ASN A 133 42.50 -11.87 19.01
C ASN A 133 42.36 -10.44 19.53
N ASN A 134 42.94 -10.26 20.70
CA ASN A 134 42.98 -9.04 21.48
C ASN A 134 44.19 -8.21 21.02
N ASN A 135 43.99 -6.97 20.57
CA ASN A 135 44.98 -5.93 20.86
C ASN A 135 44.41 -4.50 20.77
N ASN A 136 44.63 -3.77 21.86
CA ASN A 136 44.42 -2.33 22.00
C ASN A 136 45.38 -1.53 21.09
N ASN A 137 44.90 -0.52 20.37
CA ASN A 137 45.19 0.89 20.67
C ASN A 137 44.58 1.87 19.65
N SER A 138 44.02 2.96 20.21
CA SER A 138 43.92 4.34 19.71
C SER A 138 44.15 4.65 18.21
N ALA A 139 43.20 5.35 17.59
CA ALA A 139 43.39 6.76 17.19
C ALA A 139 42.23 7.28 16.33
N GLN A 140 41.63 8.34 16.86
CA GLN A 140 41.04 9.46 16.14
C GLN A 140 41.92 9.89 14.95
N SER A 141 41.41 9.84 13.71
CA SER A 141 41.52 10.90 12.70
C SER A 141 40.96 10.45 11.34
N ALA A 142 40.12 11.32 10.79
CA ALA A 142 39.82 11.59 9.39
C ALA A 142 40.33 10.61 8.32
N MET A 143 39.39 10.10 7.50
CA MET A 143 39.64 9.98 6.07
C MET A 143 38.33 10.05 5.29
N PHE A 144 38.14 11.19 4.62
CA PHE A 144 37.25 11.31 3.47
C PHE A 144 37.70 10.26 2.44
N GLY A 145 36.97 9.16 2.34
CA GLY A 145 37.11 8.19 1.26
C GLY A 145 36.32 8.68 0.07
N TYR A 146 37.02 9.03 -1.01
CA TYR A 146 36.46 9.35 -2.31
C TYR A 146 35.40 8.31 -2.72
N ALA A 147 34.22 8.76 -3.12
CA ALA A 147 33.21 7.90 -3.72
C ALA A 147 33.77 7.30 -5.02
N GLN A 148 34.16 6.03 -4.97
CA GLN A 148 34.32 5.22 -6.17
C GLN A 148 32.92 4.83 -6.65
N ASP A 149 32.65 5.07 -7.94
CA ASP A 149 31.48 4.55 -8.64
C ASP A 149 31.45 3.02 -8.47
N ASP A 150 30.51 2.55 -7.66
CA ASP A 150 30.35 1.17 -7.25
C ASP A 150 29.65 0.31 -8.31
N ARG A 151 29.36 0.88 -9.49
CA ARG A 151 28.71 0.19 -10.62
C ARG A 151 27.53 -0.67 -10.14
N ALA A 152 26.78 -0.15 -9.16
CA ALA A 152 25.69 -0.84 -8.48
C ALA A 152 24.53 -1.06 -9.45
N THR A 153 24.66 -2.09 -10.28
CA THR A 153 23.59 -2.67 -11.07
C THR A 153 22.99 -3.80 -10.23
N LEU A 154 21.74 -3.63 -9.83
CA LEU A 154 20.99 -4.61 -9.05
C LEU A 154 20.71 -5.85 -9.93
N TYR A 155 21.60 -6.85 -9.87
CA TYR A 155 21.38 -8.15 -10.51
C TYR A 155 20.63 -9.08 -9.59
N LEU A 156 19.66 -9.79 -10.16
CA LEU A 156 18.62 -10.47 -9.40
C LEU A 156 17.97 -11.54 -10.32
N PRO A 157 17.47 -12.68 -9.79
CA PRO A 157 17.65 -13.99 -10.44
C PRO A 157 16.75 -14.32 -11.66
N HIS A 158 17.07 -15.41 -12.36
CA HIS A 158 16.33 -15.95 -13.52
C HIS A 158 15.34 -17.06 -13.12
N THR A 159 14.19 -17.14 -13.81
CA THR A 159 13.39 -18.37 -13.88
C THR A 159 13.20 -18.83 -15.31
N LYS A 160 13.56 -20.09 -15.59
CA LYS A 160 13.20 -20.82 -16.80
C LYS A 160 11.68 -21.00 -16.82
N VAL A 161 11.05 -20.61 -17.92
CA VAL A 161 9.62 -20.83 -18.16
C VAL A 161 9.40 -22.33 -18.42
N ALA A 162 8.63 -22.98 -17.55
CA ALA A 162 8.08 -24.30 -17.84
C ALA A 162 6.90 -24.15 -18.81
N ARG A 163 7.02 -24.77 -19.98
CA ARG A 163 5.97 -24.87 -21.00
C ARG A 163 5.00 -25.96 -20.57
N THR A 164 3.78 -25.60 -20.21
CA THR A 164 2.73 -26.57 -19.87
C THR A 164 1.95 -26.93 -21.14
N GLU A 165 2.20 -28.11 -21.68
CA GLU A 165 1.22 -28.82 -22.51
C GLU A 165 0.19 -29.43 -21.56
N GLN A 166 -1.11 -29.19 -21.79
CA GLN A 166 -2.17 -29.80 -21.00
C GLN A 166 -3.03 -30.68 -21.91
N GLU A 167 -2.99 -31.98 -21.59
CA GLU A 167 -3.72 -33.07 -22.21
C GLU A 167 -5.24 -32.91 -22.08
N VAL A 168 -5.92 -33.42 -23.10
CA VAL A 168 -7.35 -33.68 -23.17
C VAL A 168 -7.66 -34.92 -22.34
N GLY A 169 -8.54 -34.79 -21.34
CA GLY A 169 -9.04 -35.90 -20.53
C GLY A 169 -10.54 -35.77 -20.26
N THR A 170 -11.32 -36.54 -21.02
CA THR A 170 -12.79 -36.53 -21.05
C THR A 170 -13.39 -37.46 -19.98
N ALA A 171 -14.34 -36.90 -19.23
CA ALA A 171 -15.50 -37.49 -18.54
C ALA A 171 -15.61 -39.00 -18.24
N GLY A 172 -15.73 -39.31 -16.95
CA GLY A 172 -16.61 -40.32 -16.35
C GLY A 172 -16.98 -39.79 -14.95
N GLY A 173 -18.21 -39.70 -14.46
CA GLY A 173 -19.35 -40.62 -14.50
C GLY A 173 -19.77 -40.80 -13.03
N GLY A 174 -21.03 -40.46 -12.67
CA GLY A 174 -21.51 -40.71 -11.30
C GLY A 174 -22.68 -39.85 -10.83
N ASN A 175 -23.89 -40.15 -11.31
CA ASN A 175 -25.15 -39.73 -10.68
C ASN A 175 -25.45 -40.65 -9.48
N ILE A 176 -25.54 -40.12 -8.27
CA ILE A 176 -26.29 -40.75 -7.16
C ILE A 176 -27.04 -39.68 -6.33
N ALA A 177 -28.36 -39.79 -6.43
CA ALA A 177 -29.42 -39.62 -5.44
C ALA A 177 -29.16 -38.85 -4.12
N GLY A 178 -29.98 -37.81 -3.93
CA GLY A 178 -30.92 -37.73 -2.81
C GLY A 178 -30.36 -37.69 -1.39
N ARG A 179 -30.22 -36.47 -0.86
CA ARG A 179 -30.46 -36.13 0.56
C ARG A 179 -30.65 -34.61 0.68
N ARG A 180 -31.80 -34.19 1.21
CA ARG A 180 -32.03 -32.82 1.69
C ARG A 180 -31.03 -32.57 2.82
N GLY A 181 -29.94 -31.89 2.52
CA GLY A 181 -28.96 -31.41 3.48
C GLY A 181 -29.27 -29.97 3.88
N ALA A 182 -29.22 -29.69 5.18
CA ALA A 182 -29.21 -28.35 5.75
C ALA A 182 -28.25 -27.39 5.02
N PRO A 183 -28.49 -26.07 5.01
CA PRO A 183 -27.60 -25.11 4.36
C PRO A 183 -26.18 -25.28 4.90
N GLN A 184 -25.29 -25.82 4.06
CA GLN A 184 -23.88 -25.91 4.42
C GLN A 184 -23.33 -24.50 4.47
N LYS A 185 -22.89 -24.10 5.66
CA LYS A 185 -22.20 -22.82 5.87
C LYS A 185 -20.99 -22.79 4.94
N ILE A 186 -21.05 -21.97 3.90
CA ILE A 186 -19.89 -21.67 3.07
C ILE A 186 -18.82 -21.13 4.02
N SER A 187 -17.68 -21.82 4.11
CA SER A 187 -16.62 -21.39 5.02
C SER A 187 -16.16 -19.97 4.63
N ASN A 188 -15.86 -19.13 5.63
CA ASN A 188 -15.40 -17.76 5.41
C ASN A 188 -14.18 -17.69 4.46
N ALA A 189 -13.32 -18.71 4.47
CA ALA A 189 -12.19 -18.82 3.55
C ALA A 189 -12.59 -19.01 2.09
N VAL A 190 -13.66 -19.76 1.82
CA VAL A 190 -14.21 -19.95 0.46
C VAL A 190 -14.95 -18.70 -0.01
N LEU A 191 -15.67 -18.03 0.90
CA LEU A 191 -16.32 -16.75 0.61
C LEU A 191 -15.27 -15.68 0.24
N LEU A 192 -14.21 -15.55 1.04
CA LEU A 192 -13.15 -14.57 0.78
C LEU A 192 -12.48 -14.80 -0.58
N LYS A 193 -12.11 -16.04 -0.90
CA LYS A 193 -11.56 -16.40 -2.23
C LYS A 193 -12.51 -16.07 -3.38
N THR A 194 -13.82 -16.20 -3.15
CA THR A 194 -14.84 -15.89 -4.15
C THR A 194 -14.96 -14.38 -4.36
N VAL A 195 -14.92 -13.60 -3.28
CA VAL A 195 -14.90 -12.12 -3.32
C VAL A 195 -13.63 -11.61 -4.00
N GLU A 196 -12.45 -12.15 -3.66
CA GLU A 196 -11.17 -11.81 -4.29
C GLU A 196 -11.20 -12.10 -5.79
N LYS A 197 -11.70 -13.28 -6.19
CA LYS A 197 -11.86 -13.64 -7.60
C LYS A 197 -12.78 -12.68 -8.35
N ILE A 198 -13.94 -12.34 -7.77
CA ILE A 198 -14.87 -11.38 -8.38
C ILE A 198 -14.23 -9.99 -8.46
N GLY A 199 -13.48 -9.57 -7.44
CA GLY A 199 -12.74 -8.30 -7.42
C GLY A 199 -11.69 -8.22 -8.53
N HIS A 200 -10.94 -9.30 -8.73
CA HIS A 200 -9.97 -9.39 -9.84
C HIS A 200 -10.66 -9.30 -11.21
N GLU A 201 -11.77 -10.02 -11.41
CA GLU A 201 -12.55 -9.97 -12.65
C GLU A 201 -13.14 -8.57 -12.91
N ILE A 202 -13.62 -7.87 -11.89
CA ILE A 202 -14.09 -6.48 -11.98
C ILE A 202 -12.94 -5.56 -12.40
N SER A 203 -11.75 -5.72 -11.83
CA SER A 203 -10.58 -4.92 -12.19
C SER A 203 -10.18 -5.13 -13.67
N VAL A 204 -10.15 -6.38 -14.12
CA VAL A 204 -9.86 -6.72 -15.52
C VAL A 204 -10.92 -6.16 -16.48
N ILE A 205 -12.20 -6.32 -16.18
CA ILE A 205 -13.29 -5.81 -17.04
C ILE A 205 -13.31 -4.27 -17.02
N GLY A 206 -13.09 -3.65 -15.86
CA GLY A 206 -13.01 -2.20 -15.71
C GLY A 206 -11.88 -1.60 -16.55
N ASN A 207 -10.71 -2.23 -16.56
CA ASN A 207 -9.61 -1.81 -17.43
C ASN A 207 -9.97 -1.98 -18.91
N LYS A 208 -10.60 -3.09 -19.31
CA LYS A 208 -11.06 -3.29 -20.71
C LYS A 208 -12.08 -2.24 -21.14
N LEU A 209 -13.01 -1.85 -20.25
CA LEU A 209 -14.00 -0.80 -20.51
C LEU A 209 -13.33 0.56 -20.72
N LEU A 210 -12.29 0.89 -19.94
CA LEU A 210 -11.58 2.18 -20.06
C LEU A 210 -10.86 2.35 -21.39
N TYR A 211 -10.42 1.26 -22.02
CA TYR A 211 -9.71 1.25 -23.29
C TYR A 211 -10.59 0.83 -24.48
N ALA A 212 -11.87 0.57 -24.27
CA ALA A 212 -12.80 0.18 -25.33
C ALA A 212 -13.15 1.38 -26.22
N VAL A 213 -12.81 1.27 -27.51
CA VAL A 213 -13.07 2.31 -28.53
C VAL A 213 -14.46 2.14 -29.17
N SER A 214 -14.98 0.91 -29.19
CA SER A 214 -16.30 0.57 -29.75
C SER A 214 -17.41 0.71 -28.71
N GLU A 215 -18.53 1.32 -29.09
CA GLU A 215 -19.72 1.42 -28.23
C GLU A 215 -20.30 0.04 -27.87
N ALA A 216 -20.26 -0.92 -28.80
CA ALA A 216 -20.73 -2.29 -28.56
C ALA A 216 -19.86 -3.03 -27.52
N ASP A 217 -18.54 -2.79 -27.53
CA ASP A 217 -17.64 -3.35 -26.53
C ASP A 217 -17.87 -2.69 -25.16
N GLN A 218 -18.09 -1.37 -25.14
CA GLN A 218 -18.39 -0.65 -23.90
C GLN A 218 -19.70 -1.15 -23.26
N GLU A 219 -20.75 -1.38 -24.04
CA GLU A 219 -22.01 -1.94 -23.55
C GLU A 219 -21.81 -3.35 -22.99
N THR A 220 -21.10 -4.21 -23.73
CA THR A 220 -20.75 -5.57 -23.28
C THR A 220 -19.99 -5.57 -21.94
N TYR A 221 -19.03 -4.66 -21.75
CA TYR A 221 -18.30 -4.56 -20.49
C TYR A 221 -19.13 -3.96 -19.35
N ARG A 222 -20.04 -3.03 -19.64
CA ARG A 222 -21.00 -2.50 -18.64
C ARG A 222 -21.95 -3.59 -18.15
N ASP A 223 -22.48 -4.41 -19.05
CA ASP A 223 -23.35 -5.54 -18.70
C ASP A 223 -22.61 -6.60 -17.87
N ALA A 224 -21.36 -6.88 -18.23
CA ALA A 224 -20.51 -7.78 -17.47
C ALA A 224 -20.26 -7.24 -16.05
N LEU A 225 -20.01 -5.93 -15.87
CA LEU A 225 -19.86 -5.32 -14.55
C LEU A 225 -21.16 -5.36 -13.73
N MET A 226 -22.31 -5.13 -14.36
CA MET A 226 -23.62 -5.25 -13.71
C MET A 226 -23.86 -6.67 -13.21
N THR A 227 -23.56 -7.68 -14.02
CA THR A 227 -23.64 -9.09 -13.63
C THR A 227 -22.74 -9.41 -12.43
N LYS A 228 -21.54 -8.82 -12.33
CA LYS A 228 -20.65 -9.01 -11.17
C LYS A 228 -21.18 -8.33 -9.92
N ARG A 229 -21.76 -7.13 -10.05
CA ARG A 229 -22.43 -6.42 -8.95
C ARG A 229 -23.56 -7.25 -8.37
N GLU A 230 -24.43 -7.82 -9.21
CA GLU A 230 -25.53 -8.68 -8.77
C GLU A 230 -25.02 -9.92 -8.02
N LYS A 231 -23.93 -10.55 -8.48
CA LYS A 231 -23.30 -11.67 -7.78
C LYS A 231 -22.77 -11.29 -6.39
N LEU A 232 -22.15 -10.12 -6.24
CA LEU A 232 -21.71 -9.62 -4.93
C LEU A 232 -22.89 -9.32 -4.00
N GLN A 233 -23.99 -8.78 -4.53
CA GLN A 233 -25.20 -8.52 -3.75
C GLN A 233 -25.87 -9.83 -3.30
N ALA A 234 -25.88 -10.87 -4.14
CA ALA A 234 -26.37 -12.19 -3.75
C ALA A 234 -25.51 -12.80 -2.62
N LEU A 235 -24.18 -12.73 -2.74
CA LEU A 235 -23.26 -13.19 -1.70
C LEU A 235 -23.44 -12.43 -0.37
N LEU A 236 -23.67 -11.12 -0.43
CA LEU A 236 -23.96 -10.31 0.76
C LEU A 236 -25.25 -10.78 1.45
N LYS A 237 -26.31 -11.01 0.67
CA LYS A 237 -27.60 -11.51 1.18
C LYS A 237 -27.49 -12.89 1.81
N ASP A 238 -26.67 -13.78 1.23
CA ASP A 238 -26.43 -15.12 1.76
C ASP A 238 -25.66 -15.10 3.10
N VAL A 239 -24.81 -14.10 3.31
CA VAL A 239 -24.08 -13.89 4.57
C VAL A 239 -25.01 -13.29 5.64
N GLU A 240 -25.79 -12.27 5.29
CA GLU A 240 -26.71 -11.59 6.19
C GLU A 240 -27.92 -12.45 6.58
N GLY A 241 -28.40 -13.32 5.67
CA GLY A 241 -29.45 -14.29 5.96
C GLY A 241 -29.04 -15.40 6.93
N ASN A 242 -27.74 -15.61 7.14
CA ASN A 242 -27.19 -16.69 7.97
C ASN A 242 -26.89 -16.27 9.42
N THR A 243 -27.05 -14.99 9.78
CA THR A 243 -26.81 -14.46 11.14
C THR A 243 -28.10 -14.34 11.98
N GLY A 244 -29.24 -14.81 11.47
CA GLY A 244 -30.57 -14.56 12.04
C GLY A 244 -31.11 -15.51 13.13
N ASP A 245 -30.43 -16.60 13.51
CA ASP A 245 -30.96 -17.59 14.48
C ASP A 245 -30.02 -17.81 15.69
N ALA A 246 -29.70 -16.75 16.44
CA ALA A 246 -28.94 -16.86 17.70
C ALA A 246 -29.48 -16.01 18.86
N SER A 247 -30.79 -15.71 18.88
CA SER A 247 -31.42 -15.19 20.10
C SER A 247 -32.85 -15.70 20.27
N GLY A 248 -33.08 -16.58 21.25
CA GLY A 248 -34.43 -16.95 21.63
C GLY A 248 -34.54 -18.19 22.51
N ASN A 249 -34.18 -18.07 23.79
CA ASN A 249 -35.05 -18.42 24.91
C ASN A 249 -34.27 -18.54 26.23
N SER A 250 -34.40 -17.53 27.07
CA SER A 250 -34.30 -17.70 28.52
C SER A 250 -35.48 -16.98 29.15
N SER A 251 -36.63 -17.65 29.18
CA SER A 251 -37.78 -17.22 29.99
C SER A 251 -37.48 -17.57 31.45
N VAL A 252 -37.08 -16.58 32.24
CA VAL A 252 -37.05 -16.69 33.70
C VAL A 252 -38.41 -16.28 34.22
N ILE A 253 -39.09 -17.25 34.83
CA ILE A 253 -40.37 -17.15 35.51
C ILE A 253 -40.14 -16.33 36.80
N TYR A 254 -40.89 -15.24 37.00
CA TYR A 254 -41.08 -14.66 38.34
C TYR A 254 -42.42 -15.13 38.89
N SER A 255 -42.34 -15.83 40.01
CA SER A 255 -43.47 -16.24 40.84
C SER A 255 -43.65 -15.17 41.92
N GLU A 256 -44.83 -14.53 41.96
CA GLU A 256 -45.26 -13.73 43.11
C GLU A 256 -46.60 -14.28 43.62
N HIS A 257 -46.51 -14.95 44.77
CA HIS A 257 -47.62 -15.20 45.66
C HIS A 257 -47.68 -14.05 46.68
N VAL A 258 -48.75 -13.25 46.66
CA VAL A 258 -49.28 -12.58 47.86
C VAL A 258 -50.81 -12.59 47.78
N SER A 259 -51.41 -13.65 48.31
CA SER A 259 -52.52 -13.67 49.29
C SER A 259 -52.91 -15.12 49.55
#